data_AF-A0A672KYP2-F1
#
_entry.id   AF-A0A672KYP2-F1
#
_cell.length_a   1.000
_cell.length_b   1.000
_cell.length_c   1.000
_cell.angle_alpha   90.00
_cell.angle_beta   90.00
_cell.angle_gamma   90.00
#
_symmetry.space_group_name_H-M   'P 1'
#
loop_
_entity.id
_entity.type
_entity.pdbx_description
1 polymer ?
#
loop_
_entity_poly.entity_id
_entity_poly.type
_entity_poly.pdbx_seq_one_letter_code
_entity_poly.pdbx_strand_id
1 'polypeptide(L)'
;LFSSMGCLLRFGFSAMFGFGGRTLALAERHRWMPPSQRHEFALIKTLANLKPEDCELSFITSRGAEDQIKYHGSWQTRQGLYLNISIMAIPCLCSMAPN
;
A
#
# COMPACT_ATOMS: atom_id res chain seq x y z
N LEU A 1 -3.83 22.50 6.02
CA LEU A 1 -3.93 21.44 4.99
C LEU A 1 -2.66 21.51 4.17
N PHE A 2 -2.08 20.38 3.76
CA PHE A 2 -1.02 20.43 2.75
C PHE A 2 -1.67 20.59 1.37
N SER A 3 -1.22 21.60 0.63
CA SER A 3 -1.52 21.76 -0.79
C SER A 3 -0.27 21.38 -1.56
N SER A 4 -0.42 20.45 -2.49
CA SER A 4 0.55 20.22 -3.56
C SER A 4 -0.21 20.28 -4.88
N MET A 5 0.28 21.05 -5.84
CA MET A 5 -0.20 21.07 -7.23
C MET A 5 -1.72 21.33 -7.41
N GLY A 6 -2.36 22.10 -6.51
CA GLY A 6 -3.76 22.56 -6.64
C GLY A 6 -4.84 21.49 -6.37
N CYS A 7 -4.55 20.21 -6.61
CA CYS A 7 -5.40 19.10 -6.20
C CYS A 7 -5.22 18.81 -4.70
N LEU A 8 -6.17 19.26 -3.88
CA LEU A 8 -6.25 18.90 -2.47
C LEU A 8 -6.41 17.38 -2.31
N LEU A 9 -5.34 16.67 -1.97
CA LEU A 9 -5.39 15.32 -1.39
C LEU A 9 -6.08 15.39 -0.03
N ARG A 10 -7.41 15.36 -0.08
CA ARG A 10 -8.31 15.61 1.05
C ARG A 10 -8.31 14.48 2.09
N PHE A 11 -7.81 13.30 1.70
CA PHE A 11 -7.69 12.11 2.52
C PHE A 11 -6.39 11.38 2.15
N GLY A 12 -5.75 10.74 3.14
CA GLY A 12 -4.69 9.77 2.91
C GLY A 12 -5.20 8.35 3.14
N PHE A 13 -4.68 7.37 2.40
CA PHE A 13 -5.05 5.96 2.55
C PHE A 13 -3.90 5.02 2.21
N SER A 14 -3.98 3.79 2.71
CA SER A 14 -3.14 2.66 2.30
C SER A 14 -4.03 1.43 2.15
N ALA A 15 -3.95 0.76 1.01
CA ALA A 15 -4.60 -0.52 0.72
C ALA A 15 -3.52 -1.57 0.42
N MET A 16 -3.64 -2.77 1.00
CA MET A 16 -2.65 -3.84 0.86
C MET A 16 -3.28 -5.17 0.47
N PHE A 17 -2.62 -5.87 -0.43
CA PHE A 17 -2.93 -7.22 -0.87
C PHE A 17 -1.72 -8.15 -0.64
N GLY A 18 -1.97 -9.43 -0.37
CA GLY A 18 -0.93 -10.39 0.03
C GLY A 18 -0.49 -10.24 1.50
N PHE A 19 0.81 -10.31 1.75
CA PHE A 19 1.42 -10.37 3.09
C PHE A 19 0.99 -9.25 4.04
N GLY A 20 1.03 -7.98 3.61
CA GLY A 20 0.68 -6.83 4.44
C GLY A 20 -0.80 -6.83 4.82
N GLY A 21 -1.69 -7.11 3.84
CA GLY A 21 -3.12 -7.26 4.08
C GLY A 21 -3.45 -8.39 5.06
N ARG A 22 -2.79 -9.55 4.93
CA ARG A 22 -2.92 -10.67 5.89
C ARG A 22 -2.40 -10.32 7.28
N THR A 23 -1.26 -9.63 7.37
CA THR A 23 -0.68 -9.17 8.64
C THR A 23 -1.64 -8.22 9.35
N LEU A 24 -2.19 -7.22 8.66
CA LEU A 24 -3.18 -6.30 9.22
C LEU A 24 -4.46 -7.03 9.66
N ALA A 25 -5.03 -7.88 8.81
CA ALA A 25 -6.22 -8.66 9.15
C ALA A 25 -6.00 -9.59 10.35
N LEU A 26 -4.79 -10.13 10.51
CA LEU A 26 -4.40 -10.94 11.66
C LEU A 26 -4.24 -10.10 12.93
N ALA A 27 -3.58 -8.93 12.85
CA ALA A 27 -3.46 -8.00 13.95
C ALA A 27 -4.82 -7.51 14.45
N GLU A 28 -5.74 -7.16 13.54
CA GLU A 28 -7.10 -6.70 13.89
C GLU A 28 -7.97 -7.80 14.50
N ARG A 29 -7.71 -9.08 14.21
CA ARG A 29 -8.33 -10.21 14.93
C ARG A 29 -7.77 -10.43 16.35
N HIS A 30 -6.63 -9.83 16.68
CA HIS A 30 -5.95 -9.99 17.98
C HIS A 30 -5.89 -8.68 18.79
N ARG A 31 -6.92 -7.81 18.67
CA ARG A 31 -7.03 -6.51 19.39
C ARG A 31 -7.03 -6.60 20.92
N TRP A 32 -7.05 -7.80 21.50
CA TRP A 32 -6.84 -8.05 22.93
C TRP A 32 -5.36 -7.99 23.34
N MET A 33 -4.42 -8.13 22.40
CA MET A 33 -2.99 -7.97 22.64
C MET A 33 -2.57 -6.48 22.67
N PRO A 34 -1.59 -6.08 23.51
CA PRO A 34 -0.98 -4.74 23.46
C PRO A 34 -0.45 -4.38 22.06
N PRO A 35 -0.54 -3.12 21.61
CA PRO A 35 -0.28 -2.75 20.21
C PRO A 35 1.06 -3.20 19.61
N SER A 36 2.16 -3.16 20.39
CA SER A 36 3.48 -3.64 19.97
C SER A 36 3.51 -5.16 19.77
N GLN A 37 3.18 -5.92 20.82
CA GLN A 37 3.09 -7.38 20.80
C GLN A 37 2.14 -7.88 19.71
N ARG A 38 1.02 -7.20 19.51
CA ARG A 38 0.01 -7.50 18.48
C ARG A 38 0.57 -7.40 17.06
N HIS A 39 1.41 -6.40 16.81
CA HIS A 39 2.07 -6.18 15.53
C HIS A 39 3.18 -7.23 15.28
N GLU A 40 4.05 -7.47 16.26
CA GLU A 40 5.11 -8.47 16.20
C GLU A 40 4.55 -9.89 16.01
N PHE A 41 3.54 -10.28 16.80
CA PHE A 41 2.84 -11.56 16.67
C PHE A 41 2.23 -11.72 15.28
N ALA A 42 1.56 -10.69 14.76
CA ALA A 42 0.93 -10.76 13.45
C ALA A 42 1.97 -10.86 12.31
N LEU A 43 3.09 -10.14 12.41
CA LEU A 43 4.21 -10.26 11.47
C LEU A 43 4.82 -11.66 11.50
N ILE A 44 5.27 -12.14 12.67
CA ILE A 44 5.94 -13.44 12.83
C ILE A 44 5.03 -14.58 12.35
N LYS A 45 3.74 -14.55 12.73
CA LYS A 45 2.77 -15.59 12.34
C LYS A 45 2.39 -15.53 10.85
N THR A 46 2.49 -14.37 10.20
CA THR A 46 2.29 -14.26 8.74
C THR A 46 3.57 -14.66 7.97
N LEU A 47 4.76 -14.39 8.51
CA LEU A 47 6.05 -14.84 7.97
C LEU A 47 6.21 -16.37 8.06
N ALA A 48 5.79 -16.98 9.17
CA ALA A 48 5.80 -18.44 9.34
C ALA A 48 4.87 -19.20 8.38
N ASN A 49 3.97 -18.50 7.68
CA ASN A 49 3.09 -19.02 6.63
C ASN A 49 3.20 -18.14 5.36
N LEU A 50 4.40 -17.64 5.07
CA LEU A 50 4.66 -16.78 3.92
C LEU A 50 4.37 -17.54 2.62
N LYS A 51 3.44 -17.02 1.83
CA LYS A 51 3.04 -17.54 0.53
C LYS A 51 2.87 -16.37 -0.45
N PRO A 52 3.37 -16.46 -1.70
CA PRO A 52 3.02 -15.51 -2.73
C PRO A 52 1.55 -15.69 -3.12
N GLU A 53 0.92 -14.59 -3.55
CA GLU A 53 -0.34 -14.64 -4.28
C GLU A 53 -0.03 -14.62 -5.78
N ASP A 54 -0.66 -15.49 -6.57
CA ASP A 54 -0.70 -15.34 -8.03
C ASP A 54 -1.81 -14.35 -8.38
N CYS A 55 -1.48 -13.24 -9.02
CA CYS A 55 -2.46 -12.24 -9.42
C CYS A 55 -2.02 -11.40 -10.61
N GLU A 56 -3.01 -10.74 -11.23
CA GLU A 56 -2.81 -9.68 -12.20
C GLU A 56 -2.88 -8.31 -11.51
N LEU A 57 -1.91 -7.44 -11.78
CA LEU A 57 -1.91 -6.03 -11.43
C LEU A 57 -1.95 -5.19 -12.71
N SER A 58 -3.08 -4.54 -12.96
CA SER A 58 -3.28 -3.57 -14.05
C SER A 58 -3.30 -2.14 -13.50
N PHE A 59 -2.45 -1.26 -14.06
CA PHE A 59 -2.23 0.11 -13.56
C PHE A 59 -1.85 1.11 -14.66
N ILE A 60 -1.94 2.40 -14.35
CA ILE A 60 -1.47 3.50 -15.21
C ILE A 60 -0.29 4.20 -14.51
N THR A 61 0.81 4.42 -15.21
CA THR A 61 1.90 5.27 -14.72
C THR A 61 1.69 6.72 -15.13
N SER A 62 1.91 7.65 -14.20
CA SER A 62 2.31 9.00 -14.57
C SER A 62 3.71 8.93 -15.21
N ARG A 63 3.92 9.62 -16.33
CA ARG A 63 5.28 9.93 -16.78
C ARG A 63 5.89 10.99 -15.83
N GLY A 64 7.15 11.37 -16.06
CA GLY A 64 7.97 12.14 -15.10
C GLY A 64 7.34 13.44 -14.61
N ALA A 65 7.94 14.03 -13.56
CA ALA A 65 7.35 15.09 -12.74
C ALA A 65 7.18 16.48 -13.42
N GLU A 66 7.21 16.56 -14.74
CA GLU A 66 6.99 17.78 -15.52
C GLU A 66 5.84 17.59 -16.53
N ASP A 67 5.04 18.65 -16.64
CA ASP A 67 3.89 18.84 -17.53
C ASP A 67 2.65 17.91 -17.44
N GLN A 68 1.62 18.52 -16.85
CA GLN A 68 0.24 18.61 -17.37
C GLN A 68 -0.73 17.44 -17.19
N ILE A 69 -1.96 17.87 -16.95
CA ILE A 69 -3.22 17.16 -16.69
C ILE A 69 -3.60 16.26 -17.88
N LYS A 70 -2.88 15.15 -18.04
CA LYS A 70 -3.11 14.15 -19.08
C LYS A 70 -2.94 12.74 -18.51
N TYR A 71 -4.04 12.04 -18.32
CA TYR A 71 -4.10 10.59 -18.08
C TYR A 71 -3.74 9.80 -19.36
N HIS A 72 -2.58 10.10 -19.96
CA HIS A 72 -2.04 9.53 -21.19
C HIS A 72 -0.99 8.43 -20.93
N GLY A 73 -0.93 7.89 -19.71
CA GLY A 73 -0.27 6.61 -19.47
C GLY A 73 -1.12 5.49 -20.08
N SER A 74 -0.53 4.70 -20.97
CA SER A 74 -1.14 3.46 -21.44
C SER A 74 -1.29 2.48 -20.28
N TRP A 75 -2.44 1.83 -20.14
CA TRP A 75 -2.61 0.75 -19.16
C TRP A 75 -1.47 -0.27 -19.28
N GLN A 76 -0.87 -0.62 -18.15
CA GLN A 76 0.18 -1.62 -18.02
C GLN A 76 -0.35 -2.75 -17.16
N THR A 77 -0.25 -3.97 -17.67
CA THR A 77 -0.70 -5.18 -16.99
C THR A 77 0.52 -6.04 -16.66
N ARG A 78 0.58 -6.56 -15.43
CA ARG A 78 1.60 -7.52 -14.99
C ARG A 78 0.94 -8.65 -14.22
N GLN A 79 1.14 -9.88 -14.69
CA GLN A 79 0.75 -11.09 -13.96
C GLN A 79 1.98 -11.72 -13.29
N GLY A 80 1.81 -12.31 -12.12
CA GLY A 80 2.82 -13.16 -11.51
C GLY A 80 2.63 -13.38 -10.01
N LEU A 81 3.66 -13.96 -9.39
CA LEU A 81 3.72 -14.25 -7.96
C LEU A 81 4.20 -13.04 -7.15
N TYR A 82 3.31 -12.47 -6.33
CA TYR A 82 3.59 -11.31 -5.49
C TYR A 82 3.50 -11.66 -4.00
N LEU A 83 4.53 -11.31 -3.22
CA LEU A 83 4.47 -11.43 -1.75
C LEU A 83 3.58 -10.35 -1.13
N ASN A 84 3.61 -9.12 -1.65
CA ASN A 84 2.83 -7.98 -1.19
C ASN A 84 2.61 -6.98 -2.32
N ILE A 85 1.42 -6.38 -2.37
CA ILE A 85 1.12 -5.20 -3.19
C ILE A 85 0.52 -4.14 -2.28
N SER A 86 1.03 -2.90 -2.34
CA SER A 86 0.55 -1.77 -1.53
C SER A 86 0.26 -0.56 -2.40
N ILE A 87 -0.98 -0.08 -2.37
CA ILE A 87 -1.43 1.13 -3.06
C ILE A 87 -1.66 2.20 -1.99
N MET A 88 -0.94 3.31 -2.05
CA MET A 88 -0.93 4.31 -0.98
C MET A 88 -1.03 5.73 -1.54
N ALA A 89 -1.95 6.52 -1.00
CA ALA A 89 -2.00 7.97 -1.20
C ALA A 89 -1.58 8.62 0.12
N ILE A 90 -0.34 9.09 0.20
CA ILE A 90 0.26 9.58 1.43
C ILE A 90 0.52 11.09 1.32
N PRO A 91 -0.11 11.94 2.15
CA PRO A 91 0.18 13.37 2.18
C PRO A 91 1.64 13.62 2.59
N CYS A 92 2.34 14.46 1.83
CA CYS A 92 3.80 14.66 1.88
C CYS A 92 4.37 15.23 3.19
N LEU A 93 3.55 15.43 4.23
CA LEU A 93 3.96 15.96 5.55
C LEU A 93 4.01 14.89 6.66
N CYS A 94 3.58 13.64 6.40
CA CYS A 94 3.51 12.61 7.45
C CYS A 94 4.74 11.68 7.45
N SER A 95 5.10 11.19 8.63
CA SER A 95 6.25 10.29 8.87
C SER A 95 6.10 8.87 8.29
N MET A 96 5.04 8.62 7.51
CA MET A 96 4.78 7.35 6.82
C MET A 96 5.02 7.45 5.30
N ALA A 97 5.46 8.62 4.80
CA ALA A 97 5.86 8.77 3.40
C ALA A 97 7.11 7.92 3.11
N PRO A 98 7.22 7.28 1.93
CA PRO A 98 8.48 6.69 1.48
C PRO A 98 9.53 7.77 1.26
N ASN A 99 10.78 7.47 1.65
CA ASN A 99 11.97 8.20 1.20
C ASN A 99 12.42 7.69 -0.19
#